data_AF-A0A838JEX3-F1
#
_entry.id   AF-A0A838JEX3-F1
#
_cell.length_a   1.000
_cell.length_b   1.000
_cell.length_c   1.000
_cell.angle_alpha   90.00
_cell.angle_beta   90.00
_cell.angle_gamma   90.00
#
_symmetry.space_group_name_H-M   'P 1'
#
loop_
_entity.id
_entity.type
_entity.pdbx_description
1 polymer ?
#
loop_
_entity_poly.entity_id
_entity_poly.type
_entity_poly.pdbx_seq_one_letter_code
_entity_poly.pdbx_strand_id
1 'polypeptide(L)' 'MAGTATYDAYGRVLTQTGTLTPFGYAGQYSDAATGLQYLRARYYDPATQQFLTVDPL' A
#
# COMPACT_ATOMS: atom_id res chain seq x y z
N MET A 1 10.21 -17.39 -6.25
CA MET A 1 11.03 -16.28 -5.73
C MET A 1 10.15 -15.48 -4.80
N ALA A 2 10.48 -15.40 -3.51
CA ALA A 2 9.76 -14.55 -2.55
C ALA A 2 10.47 -13.20 -2.50
N GLY A 3 9.74 -12.11 -2.71
CA GLY A 3 10.25 -10.75 -2.52
C GLY A 3 10.12 -10.28 -1.07
N THR A 4 10.90 -9.29 -0.68
CA THR A 4 10.78 -8.60 0.61
C THR A 4 10.60 -7.11 0.40
N ALA A 5 9.86 -6.46 1.31
CA ALA A 5 9.71 -5.02 1.32
C ALA A 5 9.79 -4.47 2.74
N THR A 6 10.36 -3.28 2.88
CA THR A 6 10.28 -2.48 4.10
C THR A 6 9.40 -1.27 3.85
N TYR A 7 8.69 -0.84 4.90
CA TYR A 7 7.75 0.25 4.84
C TYR A 7 8.05 1.27 5.93
N ASP A 8 7.72 2.53 5.67
CA ASP A 8 7.64 3.52 6.74
C ASP A 8 6.37 3.32 7.59
N ALA A 9 6.18 4.20 8.57
CA ALA A 9 5.02 4.17 9.46
C ALA A 9 3.67 4.33 8.71
N TYR A 10 3.67 4.85 7.49
CA TYR A 10 2.49 5.15 6.69
C TYR A 10 2.30 4.20 5.50
N GLY A 11 3.13 3.16 5.37
CA GLY A 11 2.99 2.15 4.33
C GLY A 11 3.65 2.50 2.99
N ARG A 12 4.48 3.55 2.94
CA ARG A 12 5.31 3.83 1.76
C ARG A 12 6.46 2.82 1.70
N VAL A 13 6.68 2.23 0.52
CA VAL A 13 7.81 1.30 0.29
C VAL A 13 9.12 2.08 0.39
N LEU A 14 10.01 1.65 1.30
CA LEU A 14 11.36 2.19 1.46
C LEU A 14 12.39 1.38 0.68
N THR A 15 12.31 0.06 0.80
CA THR A 15 13.14 -0.88 0.03
C THR A 15 12.29 -2.05 -0.43
N GLN A 16 12.61 -2.59 -1.61
CA GLN A 16 11.99 -3.78 -2.17
C GLN A 16 13.06 -4.66 -2.82
N THR A 17 12.96 -5.97 -2.60
CA THR A 17 13.74 -6.97 -3.33
C THR A 17 12.83 -7.99 -3.97
N GLY A 18 13.17 -8.45 -5.17
CA GLY A 18 12.38 -9.43 -5.91
C GLY A 18 10.96 -8.96 -6.25
N THR A 19 10.12 -9.92 -6.61
CA THR A 19 8.71 -9.70 -6.95
C THR A 19 7.85 -9.81 -5.70
N LEU A 20 7.09 -8.76 -5.40
CA LEU A 20 6.13 -8.76 -4.31
C LEU A 20 4.80 -9.36 -4.74
N THR A 21 4.05 -9.87 -3.78
CA THR A 21 2.64 -10.17 -3.98
C THR A 21 1.81 -8.88 -3.92
N PRO A 22 0.58 -8.88 -4.42
CA PRO A 22 -0.31 -7.72 -4.27
C PRO A 22 -0.64 -7.38 -2.81
N PHE A 23 -0.42 -8.30 -1.86
CA PHE A 23 -0.61 -8.03 -0.44
C PHE A 23 0.71 -7.57 0.19
N GLY A 24 0.69 -6.38 0.79
CA GLY A 24 1.89 -5.72 1.33
C GLY A 24 1.68 -5.20 2.74
N TYR A 25 1.85 -3.90 2.91
CA TYR A 25 1.73 -3.22 4.20
C TYR A 25 0.39 -3.55 4.89
N ALA A 26 0.47 -3.87 6.19
CA ALA A 26 -0.67 -4.31 7.01
C ALA A 26 -1.52 -5.45 6.39
N GLY A 27 -0.94 -6.24 5.48
CA GLY A 27 -1.64 -7.31 4.76
C GLY A 27 -2.71 -6.82 3.77
N GLN A 28 -2.68 -5.53 3.39
CA GLN A 28 -3.66 -4.92 2.51
C GLN A 28 -3.24 -5.02 1.05
N TYR A 29 -4.20 -4.93 0.15
CA TYR A 29 -3.94 -4.93 -1.29
C TYR A 29 -3.27 -3.62 -1.70
N SER A 30 -2.10 -3.72 -2.29
CA SER A 30 -1.32 -2.64 -2.87
C SER A 30 -1.41 -2.72 -4.39
N ASP A 31 -1.96 -1.66 -4.99
CA ASP A 31 -1.99 -1.52 -6.43
C ASP A 31 -0.61 -1.07 -6.93
N ALA A 32 0.10 -1.94 -7.64
CA ALA A 32 1.46 -1.66 -8.10
C ALA A 32 1.52 -0.61 -9.22
N ALA A 33 0.42 -0.36 -9.94
CA ALA A 33 0.39 0.63 -11.01
C ALA A 33 0.23 2.05 -10.46
N THR A 34 -0.49 2.21 -9.36
CA THR A 34 -0.80 3.51 -8.75
C THR A 34 -0.02 3.78 -7.47
N GLY A 35 0.46 2.76 -6.78
CA GLY A 35 1.06 2.85 -5.44
C GLY A 35 0.04 2.99 -4.30
N LEU A 36 -1.26 2.95 -4.61
CA LEU A 36 -2.34 3.09 -3.64
C LEU A 36 -2.59 1.78 -2.89
N GLN A 37 -3.04 1.89 -1.65
CA GLN A 37 -3.50 0.77 -0.85
C GLN A 37 -5.02 0.76 -0.76
N TYR A 38 -5.64 -0.38 -1.03
CA TYR A 38 -7.07 -0.56 -0.84
C TYR A 38 -7.37 -1.05 0.58
N LEU A 39 -7.89 -0.15 1.41
CA LEU A 39 -8.27 -0.41 2.80
C LEU A 39 -9.77 -0.74 2.90
N ARG A 40 -10.21 -1.71 2.08
CA ARG A 40 -11.59 -2.25 1.98
C ARG A 40 -12.67 -1.29 1.51
N ALA A 41 -12.81 -0.13 2.14
CA ALA A 41 -13.84 0.85 1.78
C ALA A 41 -13.27 1.99 0.92
N ARG A 42 -11.96 2.24 1.04
CA ARG A 42 -11.31 3.43 0.47
C ARG A 42 -9.91 3.11 -0.02
N TYR A 43 -9.47 3.87 -1.03
CA TYR A 43 -8.08 3.93 -1.44
C TYR A 43 -7.34 4.95 -0.58
N TYR A 44 -6.22 4.51 -0.04
CA TYR A 44 -5.28 5.29 0.74
C TYR A 44 -4.00 5.48 -0.07
N ASP A 45 -3.47 6.71 -0.09
CA ASP A 45 -2.21 7.05 -0.70
C ASP A 45 -1.12 7.18 0.38
N PRO A 46 -0.18 6.22 0.47
CA PRO A 46 0.93 6.28 1.42
C PRO A 46 1.90 7.45 1.18
N ALA A 47 1.97 7.99 -0.04
CA ALA A 47 2.88 9.08 -0.36
C ALA A 47 2.40 10.42 0.21
N THR A 48 1.08 10.65 0.21
CA THR A 48 0.45 11.86 0.77
C THR A 48 -0.14 11.65 2.16
N GLN A 49 -0.20 10.39 2.62
CA GLN A 49 -0.76 9.98 3.91
C GLN A 49 -2.27 10.28 4.04
N GLN A 50 -2.99 10.21 2.93
CA GLN A 50 -4.41 10.60 2.87
C GLN A 50 -5.26 9.56 2.13
N PHE A 51 -6.55 9.55 2.44
CA PHE A 51 -7.53 8.83 1.65
C PHE A 51 -7.95 9.67 0.45
N LEU A 52 -8.18 9.01 -0.69
CA LEU A 52 -8.69 9.68 -1.90
C LEU A 52 -10.16 10.09 -1.78
N THR A 53 -10.87 9.55 -0.78
CA THR A 53 -12.28 9.85 -0.52
C THR A 53 -12.53 10.04 0.97
N VAL A 54 -13.57 10.84 1.26
CA VAL A 54 -14.15 10.95 2.60
C VAL A 54 -14.69 9.58 3.04
N ASP A 55 -14.77 9.35 4.35
CA ASP A 55 -15.34 8.13 4.90
C ASP A 55 -16.76 7.91 4.37
N PRO A 56 -17.10 6.70 3.89
CA PRO A 56 -18.45 6.38 3.46
C PRO A 56 -19.40 6.37 4.66
N LEU A 57 -20.57 7.00 4.51
CA LEU A 57 -21.63 7.01 5.51
C LEU A 57 -22.40 5.68 5.55
#